data_AF-A0A6P0DWM6-F1
#
_entry.id   AF-A0A6P0DWM6-F1
#
_cell.length_a   1.000
_cell.length_b   1.000
_cell.length_c   1.000
_cell.angle_alpha   90.00
_cell.angle_beta   90.00
_cell.angle_gamma   90.00
#
_symmetry.space_group_name_H-M   'P 1'
#
loop_
_entity.id
_entity.type
_entity.pdbx_description
1 polymer ?
#
loop_
_entity_poly.entity_id
_entity_poly.type
_entity_poly.pdbx_seq_one_letter_code
_entity_poly.pdbx_strand_id
1 'polypeptide(L)'
;SEKQLNMRIASAKDHSDAFAAVKADRAVAFVMDEPILYGFRATDPRPDDFVVTGTPLGYETYACMFRKGDAPFRELVNRVIAKMQTSGEAERLYNVWFTQPIPPHGINLNYPLSAEMRTMFAHPNDKALD
;
A
#
# COMPACT_ATOMS: atom_id res chain seq x y z
N SER A 1 23.71 -0.57 -3.73
CA SER A 1 25.10 -0.06 -3.82
C SER A 1 25.80 -0.02 -2.46
N GLU A 2 25.11 0.18 -1.32
CA GLU A 2 25.79 0.24 -0.01
C GLU A 2 26.07 -1.11 0.69
N LYS A 3 25.33 -2.19 0.37
CA LYS A 3 25.48 -3.50 1.05
C LYS A 3 26.13 -4.62 0.20
N GLN A 4 26.61 -4.33 -1.01
CA GLN A 4 27.22 -5.31 -1.95
C GLN A 4 26.47 -6.67 -2.04
N LEU A 5 25.14 -6.65 -2.05
CA LEU A 5 24.31 -7.85 -1.94
C LEU A 5 24.34 -8.78 -3.17
N ASN A 6 25.17 -8.48 -4.18
CA ASN A 6 25.29 -9.20 -5.45
C ASN A 6 23.92 -9.58 -6.07
N MET A 7 22.96 -8.66 -5.98
CA MET A 7 21.60 -8.87 -6.49
C MET A 7 21.50 -8.44 -7.95
N ARG A 8 20.82 -9.24 -8.75
CA ARG A 8 20.35 -8.82 -10.07
C ARG A 8 18.95 -8.24 -9.92
N ILE A 9 18.82 -6.92 -10.07
CA ILE A 9 17.52 -6.24 -10.03
C ILE A 9 16.86 -6.39 -11.41
N ALA A 10 15.65 -6.94 -11.44
CA ALA A 10 14.83 -7.03 -12.64
C ALA A 10 13.65 -6.07 -12.52
N SER A 11 13.49 -5.18 -13.50
CA SER A 11 12.33 -4.30 -13.58
C SER A 11 11.17 -5.02 -14.26
N ALA A 12 9.99 -4.97 -13.65
CA ALA A 12 8.73 -5.41 -14.25
C ALA A 12 7.93 -4.18 -14.72
N LYS A 13 6.95 -4.40 -15.59
CA LYS A 13 6.08 -3.33 -16.08
C LYS A 13 5.09 -2.87 -15.00
N ASP A 14 4.55 -3.80 -14.23
CA ASP A 14 3.63 -3.54 -13.13
C ASP A 14 3.77 -4.61 -12.02
N HIS A 15 2.99 -4.46 -10.95
CA HIS A 15 3.04 -5.35 -9.79
C HIS A 15 2.61 -6.80 -10.12
N SER A 16 1.67 -6.99 -11.05
CA SER A 16 1.19 -8.31 -11.45
C SER A 16 2.29 -9.08 -12.17
N ASP A 17 3.01 -8.42 -13.09
CA ASP A 17 4.16 -8.99 -13.79
C ASP A 17 5.31 -9.33 -12.83
N ALA A 18 5.54 -8.49 -11.81
CA ALA A 18 6.55 -8.73 -10.78
C ALA A 18 6.20 -9.95 -9.91
N PHE A 19 4.95 -10.03 -9.43
CA PHE A 19 4.49 -11.17 -8.65
C PHE A 19 4.51 -12.47 -9.47
N ALA A 20 4.10 -12.41 -10.75
CA ALA A 20 4.18 -13.55 -11.67
C ALA A 20 5.62 -14.03 -11.91
N ALA A 21 6.62 -13.14 -11.87
CA ALA A 21 8.03 -13.53 -11.97
C ALA A 21 8.47 -14.36 -10.75
N VAL A 22 8.00 -14.05 -9.54
CA VAL A 22 8.26 -14.87 -8.34
C VAL A 22 7.57 -16.22 -8.46
N LYS A 23 6.29 -16.24 -8.87
CA LYS A 23 5.52 -17.48 -9.07
C LYS A 23 6.15 -18.43 -10.09
N ALA A 24 6.81 -17.89 -11.10
CA ALA A 24 7.46 -18.63 -12.17
C ALA A 24 8.95 -18.92 -11.89
N ASP A 25 9.42 -18.70 -10.66
CA ASP A 25 10.82 -18.91 -10.25
C ASP A 25 11.85 -18.10 -11.09
N ARG A 26 11.40 -17.00 -11.71
CA ARG A 26 12.27 -16.06 -12.45
C ARG A 26 12.88 -14.99 -11.54
N ALA A 27 12.34 -14.84 -10.33
CA ALA A 27 12.85 -13.98 -9.27
C ALA A 27 12.60 -14.66 -7.91
N VAL A 28 13.49 -14.44 -6.95
CA VAL A 28 13.39 -15.03 -5.61
C VAL A 28 12.61 -14.15 -4.61
N ALA A 29 12.35 -12.89 -4.96
CA ALA A 29 11.60 -11.94 -4.14
C ALA A 29 10.95 -10.86 -5.01
N PHE A 30 9.81 -10.35 -4.55
CA PHE A 30 9.16 -9.14 -5.05
C PHE A 30 9.20 -8.09 -3.94
N VAL A 31 9.99 -7.02 -4.15
CA VAL A 31 10.14 -5.93 -3.18
C VAL A 31 9.15 -4.83 -3.55
N MET A 32 8.18 -4.58 -2.68
CA MET A 32 7.12 -3.57 -2.87
C MET A 32 6.46 -3.24 -1.54
N ASP A 33 5.55 -2.27 -1.59
CA ASP A 33 4.78 -1.79 -0.45
C ASP A 33 3.91 -2.89 0.18
N GLU A 34 3.89 -2.92 1.50
CA GLU A 34 3.27 -3.99 2.28
C GLU A 34 1.81 -4.27 1.91
N PRO A 35 0.89 -3.27 1.79
CA PRO A 35 -0.49 -3.53 1.42
C PRO A 35 -0.65 -4.19 0.04
N ILE A 36 0.24 -3.85 -0.90
CA ILE A 36 0.25 -4.44 -2.25
C ILE A 36 0.66 -5.91 -2.14
N LEU A 37 1.71 -6.22 -1.37
CA LEU A 37 2.15 -7.60 -1.15
C LEU A 37 1.07 -8.46 -0.48
N TYR A 38 0.40 -7.94 0.55
CA TYR A 38 -0.73 -8.63 1.19
C TYR A 38 -1.91 -8.83 0.21
N GLY A 39 -2.17 -7.87 -0.67
CA GLY A 39 -3.18 -7.99 -1.74
C GLY A 39 -2.90 -9.15 -2.68
N PHE A 40 -1.69 -9.23 -3.23
CA PHE A 40 -1.29 -10.34 -4.11
C PHE A 40 -1.28 -11.69 -3.40
N ARG A 41 -0.76 -11.74 -2.16
CA ARG A 41 -0.81 -12.95 -1.35
C ARG A 41 -2.24 -13.42 -1.11
N ALA A 42 -3.14 -12.55 -0.67
CA ALA A 42 -4.53 -12.89 -0.33
C ALA A 42 -5.39 -13.30 -1.54
N THR A 43 -4.99 -12.91 -2.75
CA THR A 43 -5.69 -13.24 -4.01
C THR A 43 -5.13 -14.48 -4.71
N ASP A 44 -3.97 -14.99 -4.28
CA ASP A 44 -3.39 -16.18 -4.90
C ASP A 44 -4.14 -17.46 -4.49
N PRO A 45 -4.29 -18.45 -5.39
CA PRO A 45 -4.85 -19.75 -5.03
C PRO A 45 -4.07 -20.53 -3.95
N ARG A 46 -2.78 -20.21 -3.76
CA ARG A 46 -1.91 -20.81 -2.74
C ARG A 46 -1.25 -19.71 -1.90
N PRO A 47 -2.02 -18.97 -1.08
CA PRO A 47 -1.52 -17.82 -0.33
C PRO A 47 -0.42 -18.17 0.68
N ASP A 48 -0.38 -19.43 1.13
CA ASP A 48 0.58 -19.93 2.12
C ASP A 48 1.95 -20.27 1.51
N ASP A 49 2.08 -20.26 0.18
CA ASP A 49 3.38 -20.38 -0.50
C ASP A 49 4.22 -19.09 -0.39
N PHE A 50 3.62 -17.98 0.05
CA PHE A 50 4.24 -16.67 0.10
C PHE A 50 4.26 -16.10 1.52
N VAL A 51 5.36 -15.42 1.85
CA VAL A 51 5.53 -14.68 3.11
C VAL A 51 5.94 -13.24 2.81
N VAL A 52 5.32 -12.29 3.50
CA VAL A 52 5.78 -10.89 3.55
C VAL A 52 6.80 -10.78 4.67
N THR A 53 8.02 -10.37 4.36
CA THR A 53 9.14 -10.40 5.32
C THR A 53 10.22 -9.36 5.01
N GLY A 54 11.20 -9.28 5.91
CA GLY A 54 12.31 -8.34 5.84
C GLY A 54 12.10 -7.09 6.67
N THR A 55 13.17 -6.30 6.83
CA THR A 55 13.09 -4.96 7.43
C THR A 55 12.59 -3.98 6.36
N PRO A 56 11.60 -3.12 6.67
CA PRO A 56 11.17 -2.06 5.76
C PRO A 56 12.35 -1.22 5.30
N LEU A 57 12.42 -0.92 4.00
CA LEU A 57 13.48 -0.09 3.42
C LEU A 57 13.23 1.41 3.65
N GLY A 58 11.97 1.77 3.91
CA GLY A 58 11.50 3.12 4.18
C GLY A 58 10.02 3.09 4.53
N TYR A 59 9.50 4.25 4.91
CA TYR A 59 8.07 4.48 5.09
C TYR A 59 7.61 5.47 4.04
N GLU A 60 6.48 5.17 3.41
CA GLU A 60 5.94 5.97 2.31
C GLU A 60 4.49 6.34 2.60
N THR A 61 4.12 7.60 2.33
CA THR A 61 2.74 8.08 2.46
C THR A 61 2.10 8.13 1.09
N TYR A 62 1.02 7.38 0.90
CA TYR A 62 0.21 7.46 -0.31
C TYR A 62 -0.61 8.75 -0.34
N ALA A 63 -0.63 9.39 -1.51
CA ALA A 63 -1.38 10.62 -1.75
C ALA A 63 -2.09 10.58 -3.10
N CYS A 64 -3.19 11.31 -3.24
CA CYS A 64 -3.84 11.52 -4.52
C CYS A 64 -3.00 12.49 -5.37
N MET A 65 -2.45 11.99 -6.48
CA MET A 65 -1.64 12.80 -7.40
C MET A 65 -2.52 13.59 -8.38
N PHE A 66 -2.16 14.84 -8.64
CA PHE A 66 -2.78 15.72 -9.63
C PHE A 66 -1.74 16.70 -10.21
N ARG A 67 -2.14 17.52 -11.19
CA ARG A 67 -1.24 18.45 -11.87
C ARG A 67 -0.64 19.47 -10.90
N LYS A 68 0.67 19.71 -11.01
CA LYS A 68 1.38 20.76 -10.26
C LYS A 68 0.83 22.14 -10.63
N GLY A 69 0.69 23.02 -9.63
CA GLY A 69 0.26 24.42 -9.80
C GLY A 69 -1.26 24.64 -9.71
N ASP A 70 -2.07 23.57 -9.65
CA ASP A 70 -3.52 23.66 -9.51
C ASP A 70 -3.94 23.80 -8.04
N ALA A 71 -3.73 25.01 -7.47
CA ALA A 71 -4.02 25.27 -6.06
C ALA A 71 -5.50 25.10 -5.70
N PRO A 72 -6.49 25.59 -6.48
CA PRO A 72 -7.90 25.37 -6.17
C PRO A 72 -8.28 23.89 -6.14
N PHE A 73 -7.74 23.07 -7.05
CA PHE A 73 -8.00 21.63 -7.05
C PHE A 73 -7.34 20.94 -5.86
N ARG A 74 -6.10 21.29 -5.52
CA ARG A 74 -5.44 20.80 -4.30
C ARG A 74 -6.29 21.06 -3.06
N GLU A 75 -6.78 22.29 -2.89
CA GLU A 75 -7.59 22.64 -1.73
C GLU A 75 -8.90 21.86 -1.68
N LEU A 76 -9.55 21.63 -2.83
CA LEU A 76 -10.74 20.79 -2.90
C LEU A 76 -10.45 19.37 -2.44
N VAL A 77 -9.40 18.74 -3.00
CA VAL A 77 -8.99 17.37 -2.66
C VAL A 77 -8.66 17.27 -1.17
N ASN A 78 -7.81 18.17 -0.66
CA ASN A 78 -7.42 18.19 0.75
C ASN A 78 -8.63 18.35 1.69
N ARG A 79 -9.59 19.24 1.36
CA ARG A 79 -10.81 19.42 2.17
C ARG A 79 -11.66 18.15 2.21
N VAL A 80 -11.84 17.47 1.08
CA VAL A 80 -12.64 16.23 1.02
C VAL A 80 -11.98 15.13 1.83
N ILE A 81 -10.69 14.90 1.63
CA ILE A 81 -9.93 13.87 2.36
C ILE A 81 -9.93 14.16 3.86
N ALA A 82 -9.62 15.40 4.26
CA ALA A 82 -9.59 15.79 5.67
C ALA A 82 -10.96 15.60 6.35
N LYS A 83 -12.06 15.93 5.64
CA LYS A 83 -13.42 15.69 6.15
C LYS A 83 -13.68 14.20 6.36
N MET A 84 -13.34 13.34 5.39
CA MET A 84 -13.55 11.90 5.51
C MET A 84 -12.72 11.28 6.63
N GLN A 85 -11.47 11.73 6.78
CA GLN A 85 -10.57 11.28 7.84
C GLN A 85 -11.09 11.67 9.23
N THR A 86 -11.38 12.95 9.43
CA THR A 86 -11.82 13.48 10.73
C THR A 86 -13.26 13.09 11.11
N SER A 87 -14.12 12.75 10.13
CA SER A 87 -15.47 12.25 10.42
C SER A 87 -15.53 10.76 10.75
N GLY A 88 -14.41 10.03 10.67
CA GLY A 88 -14.37 8.57 10.85
C GLY A 88 -14.79 7.75 9.62
N GLU A 89 -15.18 8.42 8.52
CA GLU A 89 -15.59 7.75 7.28
C GLU A 89 -14.40 7.02 6.62
N ALA A 90 -13.20 7.60 6.68
CA ALA A 90 -11.99 6.96 6.18
C ALA A 90 -11.64 5.70 6.97
N GLU A 91 -11.78 5.71 8.30
CA GLU A 91 -11.57 4.52 9.14
C GLU A 91 -12.62 3.44 8.84
N ARG A 92 -13.89 3.82 8.65
CA ARG A 92 -14.94 2.89 8.24
C ARG A 92 -14.60 2.21 6.90
N LEU A 93 -14.17 2.99 5.91
CA LEU A 93 -13.75 2.46 4.60
C LEU A 93 -12.50 1.59 4.72
N TYR A 94 -11.53 1.98 5.54
CA TYR A 94 -10.34 1.17 5.80
C TYR A 94 -10.73 -0.20 6.34
N ASN A 95 -11.63 -0.26 7.32
CA ASN A 95 -12.07 -1.53 7.89
C ASN A 95 -12.71 -2.45 6.86
N VAL A 96 -13.55 -1.90 5.96
CA VAL A 96 -14.16 -2.65 4.85
C VAL A 96 -13.09 -3.28 3.95
N TRP A 97 -12.09 -2.50 3.54
CA TRP A 97 -11.13 -2.95 2.52
C TRP A 97 -9.96 -3.77 3.05
N PHE A 98 -9.55 -3.56 4.29
CA PHE A 98 -8.31 -4.12 4.82
C PHE A 98 -8.50 -5.12 5.97
N THR A 99 -9.66 -5.11 6.63
CA THR A 99 -9.90 -5.95 7.83
C THR A 99 -11.11 -6.87 7.72
N GLN A 100 -11.91 -6.73 6.66
CA GLN A 100 -13.13 -7.49 6.42
C GLN A 100 -13.05 -8.25 5.09
N PRO A 101 -13.87 -9.31 4.90
CA PRO A 101 -14.01 -9.96 3.60
C PRO A 101 -14.51 -8.99 2.52
N ILE A 102 -13.76 -8.87 1.43
CA ILE A 102 -14.12 -8.01 0.29
C ILE A 102 -14.69 -8.80 -0.89
N PRO A 103 -15.72 -8.29 -1.59
CA PRO A 103 -16.26 -8.94 -2.77
C PRO A 103 -15.28 -8.89 -3.97
N PRO A 104 -15.44 -9.80 -4.95
CA PRO A 104 -16.43 -10.89 -5.01
C PRO A 104 -15.97 -12.20 -4.34
N HIS A 105 -14.69 -12.33 -3.99
CA HIS A 105 -14.10 -13.60 -3.55
C HIS A 105 -14.02 -13.76 -2.03
N GLY A 106 -14.43 -12.75 -1.25
CA GLY A 106 -14.42 -12.82 0.21
C GLY A 106 -13.02 -12.85 0.82
N ILE A 107 -12.01 -12.38 0.09
CA ILE A 107 -10.64 -12.31 0.60
C ILE A 107 -10.57 -11.28 1.73
N ASN A 108 -9.69 -11.50 2.70
CA ASN A 108 -9.43 -10.54 3.76
C ASN A 108 -7.91 -10.34 3.88
N LEU A 109 -7.46 -9.09 3.81
CA LEU A 109 -6.04 -8.74 3.91
C LEU A 109 -5.51 -8.92 5.34
N ASN A 110 -6.40 -8.88 6.35
CA ASN A 110 -6.04 -8.88 7.76
C ASN A 110 -4.97 -7.82 8.08
N TYR A 111 -5.12 -6.63 7.50
CA TYR A 111 -4.16 -5.53 7.60
C TYR A 111 -4.75 -4.42 8.49
N PRO A 112 -4.36 -4.36 9.78
CA PRO A 112 -4.98 -3.45 10.75
C PRO A 112 -4.48 -2.01 10.60
N LEU A 113 -5.36 -1.06 10.90
CA LEU A 113 -5.03 0.37 10.87
C LEU A 113 -3.98 0.71 11.94
N SER A 114 -2.81 1.16 11.49
CA SER A 114 -1.68 1.48 12.36
C SER A 114 -1.93 2.72 13.23
N ALA A 115 -1.15 2.87 14.31
CA ALA A 115 -1.24 4.04 15.18
C ALA A 115 -0.87 5.34 14.45
N GLU A 116 0.07 5.26 13.52
CA GLU A 116 0.52 6.36 12.67
C GLU A 116 -0.60 6.81 11.74
N MET A 117 -1.29 5.87 11.07
CA MET A 117 -2.44 6.19 10.23
C MET A 117 -3.61 6.76 11.05
N ARG A 118 -3.86 6.24 12.26
CA ARG A 118 -4.87 6.82 13.17
C ARG A 118 -4.54 8.27 13.52
N THR A 119 -3.27 8.55 13.82
CA THR A 119 -2.80 9.91 14.10
C THR A 119 -2.95 10.81 12.88
N MET A 120 -2.61 10.31 11.69
CA MET A 120 -2.80 11.04 10.43
C MET A 120 -4.29 11.34 10.16
N PHE A 121 -5.19 10.39 10.44
CA PHE A 121 -6.64 10.62 10.26
C PHE A 121 -7.18 11.68 11.22
N ALA A 122 -6.66 11.72 12.47
CA ALA A 122 -7.00 12.76 13.44
C ALA A 122 -6.41 14.13 13.08
N HIS A 123 -5.24 14.15 12.43
CA HIS A 123 -4.51 15.35 12.05
C HIS A 123 -4.04 15.32 10.58
N PRO A 124 -4.98 15.47 9.62
CA PRO A 124 -4.67 15.41 8.18
C PRO A 124 -3.63 16.45 7.77
N ASN A 125 -2.65 16.05 6.96
CA ASN A 125 -1.66 16.96 6.39
C ASN A 125 -1.13 16.42 5.04
N ASP A 126 -0.48 17.29 4.28
CA ASP A 126 0.17 17.00 2.99
C ASP A 126 1.67 17.34 3.02
N LYS A 127 2.29 17.26 4.21
CA LYS A 127 3.72 17.47 4.37
C LYS A 127 4.48 16.23 3.91
N ALA A 128 5.66 16.44 3.32
CA ALA A 128 6.58 15.35 3.04
C ALA A 128 7.00 14.68 4.37
N LEU A 129 7.22 13.37 4.33
CA LEU A 129 7.93 12.68 5.40
C LEU A 129 9.38 13.19 5.40
N ASP A 130 9.87 13.58 6.58
CA ASP A 130 11.28 13.99 6.79
C ASP A 130 12.22 12.78 6.77
#